data_AF-A0A679HTB2-F1
#
_entry.id   AF-A0A679HTB2-F1
#
_cell.length_a   1.000
_cell.length_b   1.000
_cell.length_c   1.000
_cell.angle_alpha   90.00
_cell.angle_beta   90.00
_cell.angle_gamma   90.00
#
_symmetry.space_group_name_H-M   'P 1'
#
loop_
_entity.id
_entity.type
_entity.pdbx_description
1 polymer ?
#
loop_
_entity_poly.entity_id
_entity_poly.type
_entity_poly.pdbx_seq_one_letter_code
_entity_poly.pdbx_strand_id
1 'polypeptide(L)'
;MLDWSESVLVAAYFSLLQEPTSVCAAIWLLAPGSLNKQSIGYTIPFLTDERVNPLVIAAFSERAAPECQYSAAVLAPRTDERMTAQLCNYTIHGNREPLETHPAASLFLARINIPLASHDKIRKDLSIAGMKRSSLFPDLANLAQELNNIRALGLNGEDLESEIQN
;
A
#
# COMPACT_ATOMS: atom_id res chain seq x y z
N MET A 1 -4.83 4.73 -6.52
CA MET A 1 -4.60 5.05 -5.09
C MET A 1 -4.53 3.72 -4.34
N LEU A 2 -3.54 3.52 -3.46
CA LEU A 2 -3.42 2.32 -2.62
C LEU A 2 -3.78 2.74 -1.20
N ASP A 3 -4.70 2.01 -0.56
CA ASP A 3 -5.11 2.24 0.82
C ASP A 3 -4.39 1.25 1.75
N TRP A 4 -4.55 -0.05 1.46
CA TRP A 4 -3.78 -1.12 2.11
C TRP A 4 -3.48 -2.27 1.14
N SER A 5 -2.47 -3.09 1.46
CA SER A 5 -2.01 -4.21 0.63
C SER A 5 -2.11 -5.54 1.37
N GLU A 6 -2.40 -6.62 0.64
CA GLU A 6 -2.26 -8.00 1.14
C GLU A 6 -0.79 -8.43 1.33
N SER A 7 0.17 -7.69 0.76
CA SER A 7 1.60 -8.04 0.83
C SER A 7 2.34 -7.16 1.83
N VAL A 8 2.98 -7.83 2.79
CA VAL A 8 3.90 -7.19 3.74
C VAL A 8 5.10 -6.55 3.04
N LEU A 9 5.56 -7.09 1.91
CA LEU A 9 6.68 -6.53 1.15
C LEU A 9 6.28 -5.22 0.47
N VAL A 10 5.06 -5.16 -0.08
CA VAL A 10 4.50 -3.92 -0.64
C VAL A 10 4.34 -2.87 0.46
N ALA A 11 3.76 -3.25 1.61
CA ALA A 11 3.60 -2.34 2.74
C ALA A 11 4.96 -1.82 3.26
N ALA A 12 5.95 -2.70 3.39
CA ALA A 12 7.31 -2.33 3.79
C ALA A 12 7.97 -1.38 2.79
N TYR A 13 7.83 -1.65 1.48
CA TYR A 13 8.31 -0.76 0.43
C TYR A 13 7.71 0.64 0.57
N PHE A 14 6.39 0.76 0.70
CA PHE A 14 5.74 2.06 0.86
C PHE A 14 6.12 2.77 2.16
N SER A 15 6.35 2.02 3.25
CA SER A 15 6.78 2.59 4.53
C SER A 15 8.17 3.26 4.46
N LEU A 16 8.98 2.90 3.46
CA LEU A 16 10.35 3.39 3.27
C LEU A 16 10.57 4.11 1.93
N LEU A 17 9.48 4.36 1.17
CA LEU A 17 9.52 4.91 -0.19
C LEU A 17 9.95 6.38 -0.22
N GLN A 18 9.57 7.16 0.80
CA GLN A 18 10.00 8.56 0.89
C GLN A 18 11.46 8.65 1.34
N GLU A 19 12.08 9.79 0.99
CA GLU A 19 13.46 10.12 1.37
C GLU A 19 13.72 9.88 2.86
N PRO A 20 14.96 9.55 3.26
CA PRO A 20 15.30 9.27 4.65
C PRO A 20 14.83 10.39 5.56
N THR A 21 13.80 10.10 6.36
CA THR A 21 13.37 10.98 7.44
C THR A 21 14.12 10.59 8.70
N SER A 22 14.33 11.53 9.61
CA SER A 22 14.85 11.26 10.96
C SER A 22 13.82 10.56 11.87
N VAL A 23 12.73 10.04 11.30
CA VAL A 23 11.59 9.48 12.02
C VAL A 23 11.50 7.98 11.74
N CYS A 24 11.14 7.21 12.77
CA CYS A 24 10.86 5.78 12.60
C CYS A 24 9.64 5.58 11.70
N ALA A 25 9.80 4.79 10.64
CA ALA A 25 8.70 4.32 9.82
C ALA A 25 7.83 3.30 10.60
N ALA A 26 6.64 3.02 10.08
CA ALA A 26 5.78 1.99 10.64
C ALA A 26 4.95 1.30 9.55
N ILE A 27 4.56 0.06 9.82
CA ILE A 27 3.56 -0.69 9.07
C ILE A 27 2.36 -0.89 9.99
N TRP A 28 1.18 -0.53 9.52
CA TRP A 28 -0.08 -0.89 10.16
C TRP A 28 -0.60 -2.19 9.54
N LEU A 29 -0.94 -3.14 10.40
CA LEU A 29 -1.63 -4.36 10.06
C LEU A 29 -3.12 -4.15 10.29
N LEU A 30 -3.92 -4.50 9.29
CA LEU A 30 -5.38 -4.46 9.34
C LEU A 30 -5.92 -5.89 9.32
N ALA A 31 -6.81 -6.22 10.26
CA ALA A 31 -7.66 -7.40 10.21
C ALA A 31 -9.04 -7.00 9.65
N PRO A 32 -9.23 -7.02 8.32
CA PRO A 32 -10.39 -6.42 7.66
C PRO A 32 -11.73 -7.04 8.08
N GLY A 33 -11.78 -8.36 8.32
CA GLY A 33 -12.98 -9.02 8.84
C GLY A 33 -13.35 -8.57 10.26
N SER A 34 -12.35 -8.30 11.11
CA SER A 34 -12.56 -7.78 12.46
C SER A 34 -13.02 -6.32 12.45
N LEU A 35 -12.53 -5.51 11.51
CA LEU A 35 -13.03 -4.16 11.25
C LEU A 35 -14.50 -4.23 10.84
N ASN A 36 -14.82 -5.03 9.82
CA ASN A 36 -16.19 -5.13 9.30
C ASN A 36 -17.17 -5.69 10.32
N LYS A 37 -16.72 -6.55 11.25
CA LYS A 37 -17.55 -7.00 12.38
C LYS A 37 -18.11 -5.83 13.19
N GLN A 38 -17.43 -4.68 13.24
CA GLN A 38 -17.90 -3.48 13.94
C GLN A 38 -18.99 -2.70 13.18
N SER A 39 -19.29 -3.10 11.94
CA SER A 39 -20.19 -2.36 11.05
C SER A 39 -21.12 -3.27 10.23
N ILE A 40 -20.59 -3.92 9.21
CA ILE A 40 -21.33 -4.65 8.17
C ILE A 40 -21.28 -6.18 8.29
N GLY A 41 -20.65 -6.70 9.35
CA GLY A 41 -20.49 -8.13 9.64
C GLY A 41 -19.10 -8.69 9.26
N TYR A 42 -18.90 -10.01 9.39
CA TYR A 42 -17.57 -10.63 9.28
C TYR A 42 -16.99 -10.72 7.85
N THR A 43 -17.79 -10.44 6.82
CA THR A 43 -17.37 -10.59 5.42
C THR A 43 -16.63 -9.36 4.92
N ILE A 44 -15.72 -9.55 3.95
CA ILE A 44 -15.16 -8.46 3.15
C ILE A 44 -15.93 -8.43 1.83
N PRO A 45 -16.95 -7.57 1.68
CA PRO A 45 -17.76 -7.56 0.47
C PRO A 45 -17.02 -6.91 -0.71
N PHE A 46 -17.51 -7.16 -1.92
CA PHE A 46 -17.16 -6.33 -3.06
C PHE A 46 -17.75 -4.92 -2.92
N LEU A 47 -17.12 -3.93 -3.56
CA LEU A 47 -17.58 -2.54 -3.58
C LEU A 47 -19.04 -2.39 -4.07
N THR A 48 -19.51 -3.31 -4.92
CA THR A 48 -20.87 -3.32 -5.47
C THR A 48 -21.92 -3.97 -4.57
N ASP A 49 -21.53 -4.46 -3.39
CA ASP A 49 -22.44 -5.06 -2.42
C ASP A 49 -23.35 -3.99 -1.79
N GLU A 50 -24.64 -4.29 -1.67
CA GLU A 50 -25.64 -3.34 -1.17
C GLU A 50 -25.34 -2.83 0.25
N ARG A 51 -24.64 -3.63 1.07
CA ARG A 51 -24.22 -3.23 2.43
C ARG A 51 -23.20 -2.09 2.44
N VAL A 52 -22.54 -1.85 1.31
CA VAL A 52 -21.54 -0.78 1.13
C VAL A 52 -22.20 0.52 0.69
N ASN A 53 -23.36 0.48 0.02
CA ASN A 53 -24.06 1.65 -0.49
C ASN A 53 -24.25 2.79 0.54
N PRO A 54 -24.58 2.54 1.83
CA PRO A 54 -24.72 3.61 2.82
C PRO A 54 -23.44 4.40 3.09
N LEU A 55 -22.27 3.86 2.73
CA LEU A 55 -20.95 4.51 2.91
C LEU A 55 -20.53 5.36 1.71
N VAL A 56 -21.23 5.25 0.58
CA VAL A 56 -20.83 5.91 -0.68
C VAL A 56 -21.80 7.03 -1.01
N ILE A 57 -21.25 8.19 -1.37
CA ILE A 57 -22.02 9.28 -1.95
C ILE A 57 -21.90 9.17 -3.47
N ALA A 58 -23.01 8.97 -4.16
CA ALA A 58 -23.01 8.95 -5.62
C ALA A 58 -22.57 10.32 -6.16
N ALA A 59 -21.76 10.30 -7.22
CA ALA A 59 -21.46 11.52 -7.96
C ALA A 59 -22.78 12.16 -8.40
N PHE A 60 -22.94 13.47 -8.16
CA PHE A 60 -24.16 14.25 -8.44
C PHE A 60 -25.37 13.97 -7.55
N SER A 61 -25.21 13.28 -6.42
CA SER A 61 -26.27 13.25 -5.41
C SER A 61 -26.36 14.59 -4.66
N GLU A 62 -27.55 14.96 -4.21
CA GLU A 62 -27.76 16.11 -3.31
C GLU A 62 -27.28 15.84 -1.87
N ARG A 63 -26.73 14.64 -1.61
CA ARG A 63 -26.28 14.25 -0.27
C ARG A 63 -24.92 14.87 0.01
N ALA A 64 -24.84 15.60 1.12
CA ALA A 64 -23.62 16.21 1.61
C ALA A 64 -22.71 15.25 2.40
N ALA A 65 -23.23 14.10 2.83
CA ALA A 65 -22.52 13.11 3.65
C ALA A 65 -23.03 11.67 3.41
N PRO A 66 -22.24 10.63 3.73
CA PRO A 66 -22.69 9.25 3.70
C PRO A 66 -23.82 9.00 4.73
N GLU A 67 -24.67 8.01 4.49
CA GLU A 67 -25.78 7.66 5.38
C GLU A 67 -25.28 7.08 6.72
N CYS A 68 -24.12 6.41 6.68
CA CYS A 68 -23.50 5.76 7.82
C CYS A 68 -22.13 6.35 8.12
N GLN A 69 -21.73 6.33 9.39
CA GLN A 69 -20.48 6.93 9.87
C GLN A 69 -19.40 5.90 10.20
N TYR A 70 -19.65 4.61 10.05
CA TYR A 70 -18.64 3.57 10.28
C TYR A 70 -17.68 3.46 9.08
N SER A 71 -16.60 2.71 9.26
CA SER A 71 -15.69 2.34 8.17
C SER A 71 -15.81 0.84 7.88
N ALA A 72 -15.57 0.45 6.63
CA ALA A 72 -15.57 -0.95 6.21
C ALA A 72 -14.46 -1.23 5.19
N ALA A 73 -13.78 -2.36 5.35
CA ALA A 73 -12.91 -2.92 4.34
C ALA A 73 -13.73 -3.55 3.21
N VAL A 74 -13.32 -3.31 1.97
CA VAL A 74 -14.00 -3.81 0.78
C VAL A 74 -12.99 -4.34 -0.25
N LEU A 75 -13.47 -5.24 -1.11
CA LEU A 75 -12.74 -5.69 -2.28
C LEU A 75 -13.18 -4.87 -3.49
N ALA A 76 -12.21 -4.39 -4.26
CA ALA A 76 -12.46 -3.81 -5.57
C ALA A 76 -11.74 -4.65 -6.63
N PRO A 77 -12.32 -4.80 -7.85
CA PRO A 77 -11.60 -5.41 -8.96
C PRO A 77 -10.26 -4.70 -9.20
N ARG A 78 -9.17 -5.46 -9.31
CA ARG A 78 -7.85 -4.92 -9.65
C ARG A 78 -7.77 -4.77 -11.17
N THR A 79 -8.29 -3.67 -11.69
CA THR A 79 -8.53 -3.47 -13.13
C THR A 79 -7.29 -3.11 -13.93
N ASP A 80 -6.22 -2.67 -13.26
CA ASP A 80 -4.95 -2.33 -13.90
C ASP A 80 -3.76 -3.06 -13.24
N GLU A 81 -2.64 -3.07 -13.97
CA GLU A 81 -1.42 -3.77 -13.55
C GLU A 81 -0.85 -3.20 -12.25
N ARG A 82 -0.97 -1.89 -12.03
CA ARG A 82 -0.51 -1.24 -10.80
C ARG A 82 -1.33 -1.74 -9.60
N MET A 83 -2.65 -1.81 -9.71
CA MET A 83 -3.50 -2.35 -8.63
C MET A 83 -3.15 -3.80 -8.31
N THR A 84 -2.86 -4.60 -9.34
CA THR A 84 -2.47 -6.00 -9.21
C THR A 84 -1.11 -6.15 -8.54
N ALA A 85 -0.10 -5.43 -9.03
CA ALA A 85 1.26 -5.42 -8.49
C ALA A 85 1.32 -4.98 -7.02
N GLN A 86 0.49 -4.01 -6.66
CA GLN A 86 0.41 -3.48 -5.29
C GLN A 86 -0.47 -4.36 -4.38
N LEU A 87 -1.14 -5.39 -4.91
CA LEU A 87 -2.12 -6.20 -4.20
C LEU A 87 -3.11 -5.32 -3.42
N CYS A 88 -3.60 -4.28 -4.09
CA CYS A 88 -4.41 -3.23 -3.50
C CYS A 88 -5.72 -3.77 -2.96
N ASN A 89 -6.11 -3.24 -1.80
CA ASN A 89 -7.45 -3.29 -1.24
C ASN A 89 -7.81 -1.94 -0.61
N TYR A 90 -9.07 -1.81 -0.18
CA TYR A 90 -9.64 -0.52 0.18
C TYR A 90 -10.42 -0.57 1.49
N THR A 91 -10.45 0.56 2.17
CA THR A 91 -11.43 0.88 3.20
C THR A 91 -12.30 2.04 2.73
N ILE A 92 -13.60 1.96 2.99
CA ILE A 92 -14.53 3.06 2.76
C ILE A 92 -14.91 3.61 4.13
N HIS A 93 -14.81 4.93 4.25
CA HIS A 93 -15.03 5.63 5.51
C HIS A 93 -16.30 6.48 5.41
N GLY A 94 -17.24 6.22 6.31
CA GLY A 94 -18.44 7.05 6.48
C GLY A 94 -18.16 8.39 7.18
N ASN A 95 -16.99 8.53 7.80
CA ASN A 95 -16.52 9.72 8.50
C ASN A 95 -15.04 10.00 8.18
N ARG A 96 -14.44 11.01 8.82
CA ARG A 96 -13.02 11.39 8.61
C ARG A 96 -12.10 10.99 9.77
N GLU A 97 -12.61 10.21 10.73
CA GLU A 97 -11.83 9.78 11.89
C GLU A 97 -10.79 8.73 11.45
N PRO A 98 -9.52 8.88 11.88
CA PRO A 98 -8.51 7.86 11.66
C PRO A 98 -8.90 6.51 12.29
N LEU A 99 -8.57 5.39 11.65
CA LEU A 99 -8.98 4.08 12.16
C LEU A 99 -8.35 3.73 13.53
N GLU A 100 -7.16 4.27 13.81
CA GLU A 100 -6.45 4.06 15.07
C GLU A 100 -7.10 4.79 16.26
N THR A 101 -7.97 5.77 16.02
CA THR A 101 -8.74 6.45 17.09
C THR A 101 -10.04 5.70 17.42
N HIS A 102 -10.41 4.70 16.64
CA HIS A 102 -11.63 3.92 16.87
C HIS A 102 -11.57 3.20 18.23
N PRO A 103 -12.65 3.19 19.04
CA PRO A 103 -12.64 2.57 20.38
C PRO A 103 -12.26 1.09 20.39
N ALA A 104 -12.57 0.38 19.30
CA ALA A 104 -12.24 -1.03 19.10
C ALA A 104 -10.99 -1.26 18.22
N ALA A 105 -10.15 -0.24 17.99
CA ALA A 105 -9.00 -0.32 17.08
C ALA A 105 -8.08 -1.50 17.40
N SER A 106 -7.83 -1.78 18.68
CA SER A 106 -6.98 -2.91 19.10
C SER A 106 -7.50 -4.29 18.68
N LEU A 107 -8.76 -4.41 18.28
CA LEU A 107 -9.34 -5.66 17.77
C LEU A 107 -9.03 -5.92 16.29
N PHE A 108 -8.65 -4.88 15.54
CA PHE A 108 -8.45 -4.98 14.10
C PHE A 108 -7.22 -4.24 13.56
N LEU A 109 -6.49 -3.50 14.38
CA LEU A 109 -5.24 -2.85 14.04
C LEU A 109 -4.10 -3.32 14.94
N ALA A 110 -2.95 -3.52 14.33
CA ALA A 110 -1.67 -3.62 15.02
C ALA A 110 -0.63 -2.76 14.32
N ARG A 111 0.33 -2.22 15.07
CA ARG A 111 1.41 -1.38 14.52
C ARG A 111 2.76 -2.05 14.71
N ILE A 112 3.51 -2.14 13.62
CA ILE A 112 4.91 -2.56 13.62
C ILE A 112 5.76 -1.32 13.39
N ASN A 113 6.56 -0.94 14.38
CA ASN A 113 7.52 0.14 14.23
C ASN A 113 8.79 -0.38 13.54
N ILE A 114 9.30 0.38 12.58
CA ILE A 114 10.54 0.11 11.87
C ILE A 114 11.59 1.10 12.39
N PRO A 115 12.54 0.65 13.23
CA PRO A 115 13.59 1.51 13.76
C PRO A 115 14.41 2.15 12.64
N LEU A 116 14.78 3.42 12.81
CA LEU A 116 15.57 4.17 11.83
C LEU A 116 16.84 3.42 11.41
N ALA A 117 17.54 2.80 12.37
CA ALA A 117 18.76 2.03 12.12
C ALA A 117 18.56 0.81 11.19
N SER A 118 17.32 0.36 10.98
CA SER A 118 16.99 -0.78 10.12
C SER A 118 16.60 -0.39 8.69
N HIS A 119 16.38 0.90 8.41
CA HIS A 119 15.82 1.34 7.12
C HIS A 119 16.68 0.91 5.93
N ASP A 120 17.99 1.16 5.98
CA ASP A 120 18.88 0.83 4.87
C ASP A 120 19.01 -0.67 4.64
N LYS A 121 18.99 -1.46 5.72
CA LYS A 121 18.96 -2.91 5.60
C LYS A 121 17.68 -3.38 4.93
N ILE A 122 16.52 -2.90 5.38
CA ILE A 122 15.22 -3.30 4.81
C ILE A 122 15.11 -2.86 3.35
N ARG A 123 15.56 -1.66 2.98
CA ARG A 123 15.60 -1.22 1.57
C ARG A 123 16.43 -2.16 0.69
N LYS A 124 17.61 -2.57 1.18
CA LYS A 124 18.47 -3.55 0.46
C LYS A 124 17.77 -4.91 0.34
N ASP A 125 17.20 -5.41 1.44
CA ASP A 125 16.50 -6.70 1.45
C ASP A 125 15.28 -6.67 0.50
N LEU A 126 14.53 -5.58 0.47
CA LEU A 126 13.41 -5.36 -0.46
C LEU A 126 13.87 -5.36 -1.91
N SER A 127 14.98 -4.67 -2.21
CA SER A 127 15.56 -4.66 -3.56
C SER A 127 15.99 -6.07 -4.00
N ILE A 128 16.65 -6.83 -3.12
CA ILE A 128 17.03 -8.23 -3.36
C ILE A 128 15.80 -9.11 -3.59
N ALA A 129 14.71 -8.86 -2.85
CA ALA A 129 13.42 -9.53 -3.02
C ALA A 129 12.64 -9.07 -4.28
N GLY A 130 13.24 -8.22 -5.12
CA GLY A 130 12.63 -7.75 -6.37
C GLY A 130 11.60 -6.63 -6.17
N MET A 131 11.50 -6.04 -4.98
CA MET A 131 10.65 -4.88 -4.74
C MET A 131 11.33 -3.63 -5.26
N LYS A 132 10.90 -3.20 -6.44
CA LYS A 132 11.43 -2.06 -7.16
C LYS A 132 10.32 -1.11 -7.55
N ARG A 133 10.69 0.08 -8.01
CA ARG A 133 9.69 1.05 -8.48
C ARG A 133 8.91 0.52 -9.68
N SER A 134 9.59 -0.07 -10.66
CA SER A 134 8.93 -0.63 -11.85
C SER A 134 8.02 -1.82 -11.51
N SER A 135 8.35 -2.61 -10.47
CA SER A 135 7.53 -3.75 -10.07
C SER A 135 6.21 -3.33 -9.43
N LEU A 136 6.13 -2.14 -8.81
CA LEU A 136 4.91 -1.63 -8.16
C LEU A 136 4.20 -0.55 -8.97
N PHE A 137 4.91 0.07 -9.92
CA PHE A 137 4.40 1.05 -10.85
C PHE A 137 4.84 0.64 -12.26
N PRO A 138 4.15 -0.35 -12.86
CA PRO A 138 4.54 -0.98 -14.12
C PRO A 138 4.19 -0.07 -15.32
N ASP A 139 4.83 1.10 -15.38
CA ASP A 139 4.80 1.96 -16.55
C ASP A 139 6.19 2.00 -17.22
N LEU A 140 6.18 2.32 -18.52
CA LEU A 140 7.39 2.32 -19.33
C LEU A 140 8.45 3.30 -18.79
N ALA A 141 8.02 4.41 -18.19
CA ALA A 141 8.94 5.40 -17.64
C ALA A 141 9.71 4.85 -16.43
N ASN A 142 9.04 4.12 -15.54
CA ASN A 142 9.66 3.48 -14.38
C ASN A 142 10.58 2.33 -14.79
N LEU A 143 10.18 1.56 -15.81
CA LEU A 143 11.04 0.53 -16.36
C LEU A 143 12.30 1.14 -16.98
N ALA A 144 12.17 2.20 -17.80
CA ALA A 144 13.30 2.87 -18.42
C ALA A 144 14.26 3.49 -17.39
N GLN A 145 13.71 4.13 -16.35
CA GLN A 145 14.52 4.66 -15.24
C GLN A 145 15.26 3.55 -14.51
N GLU A 146 14.62 2.40 -14.30
CA GLU A 146 15.28 1.25 -13.68
C GLU A 146 16.41 0.74 -14.57
N LEU A 147 16.17 0.53 -15.87
CA LEU A 147 17.16 0.04 -16.82
C LEU A 147 18.40 0.95 -16.87
N ASN A 148 18.23 2.27 -16.82
CA ASN A 148 19.35 3.22 -16.78
C ASN A 148 20.24 3.10 -15.53
N ASN A 149 19.69 2.53 -14.45
CA ASN A 149 20.40 2.32 -13.18
C ASN A 149 20.97 0.90 -13.06
N ILE A 150 20.65 0.00 -13.99
CA ILE A 150 21.30 -1.31 -14.04
C ILE A 150 22.74 -1.08 -14.50
N ARG A 151 23.68 -1.72 -13.79
CA ARG A 151 25.08 -1.77 -14.18
C ARG A 151 25.42 -3.19 -14.60
N ALA A 152 26.01 -3.33 -15.77
CA ALA A 152 26.62 -4.58 -16.18
C ALA A 152 27.94 -4.74 -15.42
N LEU A 153 27.99 -5.69 -14.49
CA LEU A 153 29.21 -5.97 -13.74
C LEU A 153 29.98 -7.11 -14.41
N GLY A 154 31.29 -6.92 -14.56
CA GLY A 154 32.21 -7.95 -15.03
C GLY A 154 32.42 -9.03 -13.98
N LEU A 155 33.21 -10.04 -14.33
CA LEU A 155 33.44 -11.21 -13.48
C LEU A 155 34.09 -10.86 -12.13
N ASN A 156 34.75 -9.70 -12.02
CA ASN A 156 35.39 -9.22 -10.80
C ASN A 156 34.62 -8.06 -10.14
N GLY A 157 33.39 -7.78 -10.58
CA GLY A 157 32.53 -6.72 -10.03
C GLY A 157 32.85 -5.31 -10.54
N GLU A 158 33.66 -5.19 -11.60
CA GLU A 158 33.93 -3.94 -12.31
C GLU A 158 32.72 -3.51 -13.15
N ASP A 159 32.46 -2.20 -13.25
CA ASP A 159 31.39 -1.66 -14.09
C ASP A 159 31.81 -1.65 -15.56
N LEU A 160 31.25 -2.57 -16.36
CA LEU A 160 31.57 -2.75 -17.78
C LEU A 160 31.14 -1.56 -18.65
N GLU A 161 30.21 -0.73 -18.19
CA GLU A 161 29.73 0.43 -18.96
C GLU A 161 30.59 1.68 -18.76
N SER A 162 31.47 1.68 -17.74
CA SER A 162 32.39 2.79 -17.46
C SER A 162 33.50 2.95 -18.51
N GLU A 163 33.82 1.89 -19.25
CA GLU A 163 34.87 1.90 -20.29
C GLU A 163 34.40 2.49 -21.64
N ILE A 164 33.08 2.57 -21.88
CA ILE A 164 32.52 3.00 -23.18
C ILE A 164 32.44 4.54 -23.31
N GLN A 165 32.61 5.28 -22.21
CA GLN A 165 32.51 6.74 -22.18
C GLN A 165 33.86 7.49 -22.30
N ASN A 166 34.97 6.78 -22.56
CA ASN A 166 36.29 7.38 -22.83
C ASN A 166 36.69 7.28 -24.30
#